data_AF-A0A6C0I2Z3-F1
#
_entry.id   AF-A0A6C0I2Z3-F1
#
_cell.length_a   1.000
_cell.length_b   1.000
_cell.length_c   1.000
_cell.angle_alpha   90.00
_cell.angle_beta   90.00
_cell.angle_gamma   90.00
#
_symmetry.space_group_name_H-M   'P 1'
#
loop_
_entity.id
_entity.type
_entity.pdbx_description
1 polymer ?
#
loop_
_entity_poly.entity_id
_entity_poly.type
_entity_poly.pdbx_seq_one_letter_code
_entity_poly.pdbx_strand_id
1 'polypeptide(L)'
;MSATDANTKEQLVKNVKAWIQMDNEIKEFQKEIKERRDKKKDVTDKLLHIMKDNEIDCFDINGGQLIYSTTKVKAPLNKNTLMNALLKFYQNDQNQAQKVGDFLMETREEKIKESIRRKKI
;
A
#
# COMPACT_ATOMS: atom_id res chain seq x y z
N MET A 1 -18.33 46.61 10.84
CA MET A 1 -17.53 45.37 10.66
C MET A 1 -17.84 44.49 11.84
N SER A 2 -18.62 43.42 11.61
CA SER A 2 -19.28 42.65 12.67
C SER A 2 -18.39 41.53 13.19
N ALA A 3 -18.48 41.24 14.49
CA ALA A 3 -17.64 40.31 15.25
C ALA A 3 -17.61 38.85 14.73
N THR A 4 -18.46 38.49 13.78
CA THR A 4 -18.58 37.14 13.19
C THR A 4 -17.39 36.74 12.31
N ASP A 5 -16.75 37.69 11.64
CA ASP A 5 -15.65 37.41 10.70
C ASP A 5 -14.32 37.11 11.42
N ALA A 6 -14.09 37.74 12.59
CA ALA A 6 -12.90 37.52 13.40
C ALA A 6 -12.88 36.11 14.01
N ASN A 7 -14.01 35.66 14.55
CA ASN A 7 -14.15 34.32 15.13
C ASN A 7 -13.95 33.21 14.09
N THR A 8 -14.48 33.39 12.88
CA THR A 8 -14.33 32.43 11.77
C THR A 8 -12.87 32.32 11.33
N LYS A 9 -12.14 33.45 11.28
CA LYS A 9 -10.72 33.50 10.94
C LYS A 9 -9.85 32.86 12.02
N GLU A 10 -10.15 33.07 13.29
CA GLU A 10 -9.44 32.46 14.42
C GLU A 10 -9.64 30.94 14.46
N GLN A 11 -10.87 30.46 14.25
CA GLN A 11 -11.17 29.04 14.14
C GLN A 11 -10.42 28.40 12.97
N LEU A 12 -10.38 29.08 11.81
CA LEU A 12 -9.62 28.63 10.66
C LEU A 12 -8.13 28.50 10.99
N VAL A 13 -7.51 29.51 11.60
CA VAL A 13 -6.09 29.47 11.98
C VAL A 13 -5.81 28.35 12.98
N LYS A 14 -6.69 28.15 13.97
CA LYS A 14 -6.56 27.05 14.94
C LYS A 14 -6.62 25.68 14.25
N ASN A 15 -7.59 25.47 13.37
CA ASN A 15 -7.77 24.22 12.65
C ASN A 15 -6.62 23.96 11.67
N VAL A 16 -6.12 24.98 10.98
CA VAL A 16 -4.95 24.87 10.10
C VAL A 16 -3.70 24.48 10.90
N LYS A 17 -3.47 25.09 12.07
CA LYS A 17 -2.33 24.74 12.94
C LYS A 17 -2.43 23.30 13.42
N ALA A 18 -3.60 22.87 13.91
CA ALA A 18 -3.84 21.51 14.35
C ALA A 18 -3.68 20.51 13.20
N TRP A 19 -4.18 20.83 12.00
CA TRP A 19 -4.04 20.01 10.81
C TRP A 19 -2.57 19.86 10.38
N ILE A 20 -1.79 20.95 10.37
CA ILE A 20 -0.35 20.90 10.05
C ILE A 20 0.42 20.07 11.10
N GLN A 21 0.07 20.21 12.37
CA GLN A 21 0.67 19.41 13.44
C GLN A 21 0.40 17.91 13.21
N MET A 22 -0.87 17.54 13.02
CA MET A 22 -1.26 16.15 12.73
C MET A 22 -0.59 15.61 11.46
N ASP A 23 -0.47 16.41 10.39
CA ASP A 23 0.23 16.01 9.16
C ASP A 23 1.71 15.70 9.40
N ASN A 24 2.39 16.49 10.24
CA ASN A 24 3.79 16.24 10.61
C ASN A 24 3.93 14.98 11.48
N GLU A 25 3.08 14.80 12.49
CA GLU A 25 3.07 13.63 13.38
C GLU A 25 2.80 12.34 12.59
N ILE A 26 1.79 12.34 11.71
CA ILE A 26 1.50 11.21 10.82
C ILE A 26 2.71 10.87 9.97
N LYS A 27 3.42 11.87 9.44
CA LYS A 27 4.61 11.64 8.63
C LYS A 27 5.74 10.98 9.42
N GLU A 28 5.94 11.39 10.67
CA GLU A 28 6.93 10.80 11.55
C GLU A 28 6.56 9.35 11.91
N PHE A 29 5.32 9.10 12.32
CA PHE A 29 4.84 7.75 12.59
C PHE A 29 4.90 6.84 11.37
N GLN A 30 4.61 7.35 10.17
CA GLN A 30 4.75 6.57 8.93
C GLN A 30 6.20 6.16 8.66
N LYS A 31 7.17 7.05 8.91
CA LYS A 31 8.59 6.74 8.79
C LYS A 31 8.99 5.63 9.75
N GLU A 32 8.59 5.75 11.01
CA GLU A 32 8.84 4.76 12.05
C GLU A 32 8.17 3.40 11.77
N ILE A 33 6.92 3.41 11.30
CA ILE A 33 6.20 2.20 10.89
C ILE A 33 6.94 1.51 9.75
N LYS A 34 7.41 2.28 8.75
CA LYS A 34 8.17 1.73 7.64
C LYS A 34 9.46 1.06 8.14
N GLU A 35 10.23 1.74 8.99
CA GLU A 35 11.47 1.20 9.54
C GLU A 35 11.25 -0.10 10.32
N ARG A 36 10.20 -0.16 11.17
CA ARG A 36 9.86 -1.38 11.91
C ARG A 36 9.38 -2.51 11.00
N ARG A 37 8.65 -2.19 9.92
CA ARG A 37 8.23 -3.19 8.91
C ARG A 37 9.43 -3.77 8.17
N ASP A 38 10.39 -2.93 7.77
CA ASP A 38 11.60 -3.36 7.07
C ASP A 38 12.46 -4.24 7.99
N LYS A 39 12.74 -3.80 9.23
CA LYS A 39 13.45 -4.61 10.24
C LYS A 39 12.74 -5.93 10.54
N LYS A 40 11.41 -5.91 10.69
CA LYS A 40 10.62 -7.13 10.91
C LYS A 40 10.75 -8.08 9.72
N LYS A 41 10.68 -7.56 8.50
CA LYS A 41 10.85 -8.37 7.27
C LYS A 41 12.22 -9.05 7.26
N ASP A 42 13.29 -8.33 7.55
CA ASP A 42 14.65 -8.89 7.57
C ASP A 42 14.78 -10.03 8.60
N VAL A 43 14.15 -9.89 9.77
CA VAL A 43 14.14 -10.95 10.80
C VAL A 43 13.26 -12.12 10.36
N THR A 44 12.09 -11.86 9.78
CA THR A 44 11.20 -12.90 9.25
C THR A 44 11.89 -13.73 8.16
N ASP A 45 12.60 -13.10 7.23
CA ASP A 45 13.29 -13.80 6.14
C ASP A 45 14.38 -14.73 6.69
N LYS A 46 15.12 -14.29 7.72
CA LYS A 46 16.07 -15.14 8.44
C LYS A 46 15.39 -16.31 9.16
N LEU A 47 14.27 -16.05 9.85
CA LEU A 47 13.51 -17.09 10.54
C LEU A 47 12.95 -18.13 9.56
N LEU A 48 12.42 -17.70 8.41
CA LEU A 48 11.93 -18.62 7.38
C LEU A 48 13.04 -19.55 6.88
N HIS A 49 14.26 -19.04 6.70
CA HIS A 49 15.40 -19.87 6.31
C HIS A 49 15.79 -20.85 7.41
N ILE A 50 15.91 -20.39 8.66
CA ILE A 50 16.24 -21.25 9.81
C ILE A 50 15.18 -22.35 9.98
N MET A 51 13.90 -22.00 9.96
CA MET A 51 12.81 -22.97 10.13
C MET A 51 12.75 -23.97 8.97
N LYS A 52 12.99 -23.52 7.74
CA LYS A 52 13.00 -24.41 6.57
C LYS A 52 14.19 -25.36 6.58
N ASP A 53 15.40 -24.85 6.87
CA ASP A 53 16.64 -25.63 6.84
C ASP A 53 16.71 -26.67 7.96
N ASN A 54 16.08 -26.37 9.09
CA ASN A 54 16.02 -27.27 10.25
C ASN A 54 14.70 -28.05 10.33
N GLU A 55 13.84 -27.97 9.31
CA GLU A 55 12.54 -28.68 9.25
C GLU A 55 11.65 -28.41 10.50
N ILE A 56 11.67 -27.17 11.00
CA ILE A 56 10.87 -26.73 12.15
C ILE A 56 9.54 -26.20 11.65
N ASP A 57 8.48 -26.98 11.82
CA ASP A 57 7.12 -26.57 11.43
C ASP A 57 6.45 -25.65 12.47
N CYS A 58 6.76 -25.83 13.76
CA CYS A 58 6.16 -25.08 14.86
C CYS A 58 7.18 -24.80 15.96
N PHE A 59 7.13 -23.62 16.56
CA PHE A 59 7.99 -23.19 17.66
C PHE A 59 7.20 -22.45 18.75
N ASP A 60 7.25 -22.94 19.99
CA ASP A 60 6.53 -22.35 21.13
C ASP A 60 7.22 -21.08 21.64
N ILE A 61 6.42 -20.06 21.94
CA ILE A 61 6.88 -18.80 22.53
C ILE A 61 5.95 -18.36 23.67
N ASN A 62 6.45 -17.48 24.54
CA ASN A 62 5.61 -16.84 25.55
C ASN A 62 4.49 -16.04 24.86
N GLY A 63 3.25 -16.53 24.96
CA GLY A 63 2.08 -15.91 24.34
C GLY A 63 1.62 -16.53 23.01
N GLY A 64 2.17 -17.66 22.57
CA GLY A 64 1.65 -18.40 21.41
C GLY A 64 2.65 -19.36 20.76
N GLN A 65 2.40 -19.67 19.50
CA GLN A 65 3.28 -20.50 18.67
C GLN A 65 3.61 -19.78 17.37
N LEU A 66 4.83 -19.98 16.87
CA LEU A 66 5.25 -19.54 15.55
C LEU A 66 5.19 -20.74 14.61
N ILE A 67 4.32 -20.65 13.60
CA ILE A 67 4.03 -21.74 12.67
C ILE A 67 4.61 -21.37 11.30
N TYR A 68 5.44 -22.25 10.75
CA TYR A 68 5.85 -22.16 9.36
C TYR A 68 4.69 -22.62 8.47
N SER A 69 4.20 -21.73 7.59
CA SER A 69 3.14 -22.08 6.64
C SER A 69 3.40 -21.47 5.28
N THR A 70 3.07 -22.23 4.22
CA THR A 70 3.22 -21.79 2.83
C THR A 70 1.86 -21.73 2.17
N THR A 71 1.45 -20.54 1.73
CA THR A 71 0.20 -20.34 0.99
C THR A 71 0.51 -20.02 -0.47
N LYS A 72 -0.06 -20.80 -1.39
CA LYS A 72 -0.01 -20.50 -2.83
C LYS A 72 -1.25 -19.70 -3.21
N VAL A 73 -1.06 -18.41 -3.54
CA VAL A 73 -2.13 -17.54 -4.05
C VAL A 73 -1.84 -17.13 -5.49
N LYS A 74 -2.89 -16.97 -6.31
CA LYS A 74 -2.75 -16.40 -7.65
C LYS A 74 -2.41 -14.91 -7.52
N ALA A 75 -1.42 -14.45 -8.29
CA ALA A 75 -1.04 -13.05 -8.29
C ALA A 75 -2.23 -12.16 -8.75
N PRO A 76 -2.40 -10.95 -8.18
CA PRO A 76 -3.40 -10.01 -8.65
C PRO A 76 -3.20 -9.66 -10.13
N LEU A 77 -4.31 -9.46 -10.85
CA LEU A 77 -4.28 -9.10 -12.27
C LEU A 77 -3.94 -7.61 -12.45
N ASN A 78 -2.64 -7.33 -12.59
CA ASN A 78 -2.09 -6.01 -12.97
C ASN A 78 -1.88 -5.91 -14.49
N LYS A 79 -1.57 -4.71 -15.01
CA LYS A 79 -1.39 -4.45 -16.45
C LYS A 79 -0.44 -5.44 -17.13
N ASN A 80 0.73 -5.71 -16.52
CA ASN A 80 1.70 -6.63 -17.10
C ASN A 80 1.18 -8.06 -17.13
N THR A 81 0.57 -8.53 -16.03
CA THR A 81 -0.01 -9.88 -15.98
C THR A 81 -1.19 -10.05 -16.93
N LEU A 82 -2.02 -9.02 -17.11
CA LEU A 82 -3.11 -9.02 -18.09
C LEU A 82 -2.56 -9.09 -19.51
N MET A 83 -1.61 -8.21 -19.86
CA MET A 83 -1.02 -8.19 -21.20
C MET A 83 -0.33 -9.51 -21.55
N ASN A 84 0.42 -10.09 -20.61
CA ASN A 84 1.04 -11.39 -20.81
C ASN A 84 0.00 -12.51 -21.01
N ALA A 85 -1.11 -12.47 -20.26
CA ALA A 85 -2.20 -13.44 -20.43
C ALA A 85 -2.90 -13.28 -21.79
N LEU A 86 -3.16 -12.04 -22.22
CA LEU A 86 -3.77 -11.75 -23.52
C LEU A 86 -2.82 -12.15 -24.67
N LEU A 87 -1.53 -11.84 -24.59
CA LEU A 87 -0.54 -12.29 -25.57
C LEU A 87 -0.52 -13.82 -25.67
N LYS A 88 -0.53 -14.52 -24.53
CA LYS A 88 -0.58 -15.98 -24.51
C LYS A 88 -1.88 -16.53 -25.11
N PHE A 89 -3.02 -15.89 -24.84
CA PHE A 89 -4.32 -16.28 -25.37
C PHE A 89 -4.41 -16.08 -26.89
N TYR A 90 -3.86 -14.96 -27.39
CA TYR A 90 -3.78 -14.65 -28.81
C TYR A 90 -2.53 -15.20 -29.50
N GLN A 91 -1.85 -16.20 -28.91
CA GLN A 91 -0.70 -16.89 -29.54
C GLN A 91 0.43 -15.94 -29.99
N ASN A 92 0.74 -14.95 -29.15
CA ASN A 92 1.71 -13.87 -29.38
C ASN A 92 1.32 -12.85 -30.47
N ASP A 93 0.05 -12.80 -30.89
CA ASP A 93 -0.45 -11.65 -31.67
C ASP A 93 -0.55 -10.41 -30.77
N GLN A 94 0.45 -9.54 -30.91
CA GLN A 94 0.57 -8.31 -30.15
C GLN A 94 -0.53 -7.31 -30.47
N ASN A 95 -1.03 -7.26 -31.71
CA ASN A 95 -2.03 -6.28 -32.12
C ASN A 95 -3.38 -6.57 -31.46
N GLN A 96 -3.82 -7.84 -31.47
CA GLN A 96 -5.08 -8.24 -30.83
C GLN A 96 -5.01 -8.12 -29.31
N ALA A 97 -3.90 -8.58 -28.71
CA ALA A 97 -3.69 -8.49 -27.27
C ALA A 97 -3.70 -7.03 -26.79
N GLN A 98 -3.06 -6.13 -27.53
CA GLN A 98 -2.99 -4.71 -27.19
C GLN A 98 -4.35 -4.03 -27.34
N LYS A 99 -5.07 -4.29 -28.44
CA LYS A 99 -6.41 -3.72 -28.66
C LYS A 99 -7.38 -4.04 -27.50
N VAL A 100 -7.41 -5.30 -27.06
CA VAL A 100 -8.29 -5.72 -25.96
C VAL A 100 -7.75 -5.24 -24.61
N GLY A 101 -6.43 -5.28 -24.42
CA GLY A 101 -5.79 -4.82 -23.19
C GLY A 101 -6.02 -3.33 -22.92
N ASP A 102 -5.92 -2.50 -23.95
CA ASP A 102 -6.15 -1.06 -23.86
C ASP A 102 -7.64 -0.76 -23.61
N PHE A 103 -8.56 -1.42 -24.32
CA PHE A 103 -10.00 -1.29 -24.06
C PHE A 103 -10.38 -1.64 -22.61
N LEU A 104 -9.85 -2.74 -22.08
CA LEU A 104 -10.09 -3.15 -20.68
C LEU A 104 -9.50 -2.17 -19.66
N MET A 105 -8.47 -1.41 -20.03
CA MET A 105 -7.89 -0.39 -19.16
C MET A 105 -8.68 0.91 -19.22
N GLU A 106 -9.16 1.31 -20.39
CA GLU A 106 -9.96 2.53 -20.61
C GLU A 106 -11.37 2.44 -20.03
N THR A 107 -11.98 1.24 -20.04
CA THR A 107 -13.33 1.02 -19.52
C THR A 107 -13.41 0.85 -18.00
N ARG A 108 -12.26 0.88 -17.30
CA ARG A 108 -12.24 0.76 -15.84
C ARG A 108 -12.85 1.99 -15.19
N GLU A 109 -13.75 1.76 -14.23
CA GLU A 109 -14.38 2.80 -13.43
C GLU A 109 -13.34 3.69 -12.75
N GLU A 110 -13.38 4.98 -13.05
CA GLU A 110 -12.60 5.99 -12.34
C GLU A 110 -13.31 6.37 -11.02
N LYS A 111 -12.59 6.31 -9.90
CA LYS A 111 -13.10 6.75 -8.60
C LYS A 111 -12.47 8.07 -8.21
N ILE A 112 -13.29 9.11 -8.17
CA ILE A 112 -12.89 10.43 -7.69
C ILE A 112 -12.68 10.37 -6.18
N LYS A 113 -11.49 10.74 -5.71
CA LYS A 113 -11.16 10.91 -4.30
C LYS A 113 -10.55 12.29 -4.08
N GLU A 114 -11.24 13.13 -3.33
CA GLU A 114 -10.74 14.44 -2.94
C GLU A 114 -9.77 14.29 -1.76
N SER A 115 -8.63 15.00 -1.79
CA SER A 115 -7.64 14.97 -0.70
C SER A 115 -6.93 16.32 -0.59
N ILE A 116 -6.69 16.76 0.65
CA ILE A 116 -5.85 17.93 0.95
C ILE A 116 -4.41 17.43 1.13
N ARG A 117 -3.45 18.08 0.49
CA ARG A 117 -2.01 17.73 0.62
C ARG A 117 -1.17 18.99 0.77
N ARG A 118 -0.13 18.91 1.59
CA ARG A 118 0.89 19.96 1.71
C ARG A 118 1.90 19.84 0.57
N LYS A 119 2.03 20.88 -0.27
CA LYS A 119 3.12 21.00 -1.25
C LYS A 119 4.31 21.69 -0.60
N LYS A 120 5.49 21.06 -0.57
CA LYS A 120 6.74 21.72 -0.22
C LYS A 120 7.36 22.30 -1.49
N ILE A 121 7.83 23.55 -1.44
CA ILE A 121 8.74 24.14 -2.42
C ILE A 121 10.15 23.80 -1.94
#